data_AF-A0A1H2S7J8-F1
#
_entry.id   AF-A0A1H2S7J8-F1
#
_cell.length_a   1.000
_cell.length_b   1.000
_cell.length_c   1.000
_cell.angle_alpha   90.00
_cell.angle_beta   90.00
_cell.angle_gamma   90.00
#
_symmetry.space_group_name_H-M   'P 1'
#
loop_
_entity.id
_entity.type
_entity.pdbx_description
1 polymer ?
#
loop_
_entity_poly.entity_id
_entity_poly.type
_entity_poly.pdbx_seq_one_letter_code
_entity_poly.pdbx_strand_id
1 'polypeptide(L)' 'MLKIKIVPGENIDRALKRYRNKVRSTKQLTQIRNNKEFTKKSTAKREQMAKAVYLNEYKLKMEE' A
#
# COMPACT_ATOMS: atom_id res chain seq x y z
N MET A 1 -7.61 -3.12 -14.96
CA MET A 1 -8.21 -4.45 -14.63
C MET A 1 -7.11 -5.39 -14.16
N LEU A 2 -7.21 -5.92 -12.93
CA LEU A 2 -6.23 -6.89 -12.42
C LEU A 2 -6.52 -8.28 -13.00
N LYS A 3 -5.89 -8.61 -14.12
CA LYS A 3 -5.92 -9.97 -14.70
C LYS A 3 -4.67 -10.75 -14.32
N ILE A 4 -4.83 -12.04 -14.04
CA ILE A 4 -3.73 -13.01 -13.91
C ILE A 4 -3.92 -14.09 -14.96
N LYS A 5 -2.85 -14.39 -15.70
CA LYS A 5 -2.82 -15.50 -16.64
C LYS A 5 -2.50 -16.77 -15.85
N ILE A 6 -3.28 -17.83 -16.08
CA ILE A 6 -3.04 -19.16 -15.52
C ILE A 6 -2.29 -19.95 -16.59
N VAL A 7 -1.20 -20.60 -16.21
CA VAL A 7 -0.43 -21.46 -17.11
C VAL A 7 -1.01 -22.88 -17.05
N PRO A 8 -1.11 -23.63 -18.16
CA PRO A 8 -1.55 -25.02 -18.12
C PRO A 8 -0.66 -25.86 -17.18
N GLY A 9 -1.27 -26.65 -16.30
CA GLY A 9 -0.58 -27.43 -15.27
C GLY A 9 -0.28 -26.67 -13.96
N GLU A 10 -0.65 -25.40 -13.85
CA GLU A 10 -0.51 -24.64 -12.61
C GLU A 10 -1.64 -24.91 -11.62
N ASN A 11 -1.28 -25.17 -10.35
CA ASN A 11 -2.27 -25.30 -9.28
C ASN A 11 -3.02 -23.97 -9.06
N ILE A 12 -4.35 -24.06 -8.99
CA ILE A 12 -5.29 -22.96 -8.76
C ILE A 12 -4.92 -22.12 -7.53
N ASP A 13 -4.47 -22.75 -6.44
CA ASP A 13 -4.11 -22.05 -5.21
C ASP A 13 -2.97 -21.05 -5.41
N ARG A 14 -2.01 -21.41 -6.27
CA ARG A 14 -0.88 -20.54 -6.61
C ARG A 14 -1.35 -19.33 -7.43
N ALA A 15 -2.29 -19.53 -8.34
CA ALA A 15 -2.91 -18.44 -9.10
C ALA A 15 -3.70 -17.48 -8.19
N LEU A 16 -4.48 -18.00 -7.24
CA LEU A 16 -5.21 -17.22 -6.25
C LEU A 16 -4.27 -16.43 -5.32
N LYS A 17 -3.17 -17.04 -4.87
CA LYS A 17 -2.16 -16.35 -4.05
C LYS A 17 -1.52 -15.20 -4.81
N ARG A 18 -1.19 -15.37 -6.09
CA ARG A 18 -0.70 -14.25 -6.93
C ARG A 18 -1.75 -13.15 -7.08
N TYR A 19 -3.03 -13.50 -7.21
CA TYR A 19 -4.11 -12.51 -7.30
C TYR A 19 -4.17 -11.66 -6.04
N ARG A 20 -4.22 -12.31 -4.88
CA ARG A 20 -4.19 -11.63 -3.58
C ARG A 20 -2.96 -10.73 -3.44
N ASN A 21 -1.77 -11.22 -3.81
CA ASN A 21 -0.55 -10.43 -3.76
C ASN A 21 -0.57 -9.24 -4.72
N LYS A 22 -1.13 -9.40 -5.93
CA LYS A 22 -1.26 -8.32 -6.92
C LYS A 22 -2.24 -7.25 -6.46
N VAL A 23 -3.37 -7.63 -5.86
CA VAL A 23 -4.32 -6.68 -5.24
C VAL A 23 -3.63 -5.91 -4.11
N ARG A 24 -2.83 -6.60 -3.28
CA ARG A 24 -2.08 -5.96 -2.19
C ARG A 24 -0.99 -5.02 -2.71
N SER A 25 -0.21 -5.42 -3.71
CA SER A 25 0.91 -4.61 -4.23
C SER A 25 0.42 -3.36 -4.96
N THR A 26 -0.70 -3.47 -5.67
CA THR A 26 -1.35 -2.34 -6.35
C THR A 26 -2.10 -1.42 -5.38
N LYS A 27 -2.16 -1.78 -4.09
CA LYS A 27 -2.76 -0.98 -3.01
C LYS A 27 -4.21 -0.56 -3.31
N GLN A 28 -4.94 -1.37 -4.08
CA GLN A 28 -6.29 -1.06 -4.55
C GLN A 28 -7.23 -0.72 -3.38
N LEU A 29 -7.24 -1.56 -2.33
CA LEU A 29 -8.07 -1.34 -1.15
C LEU A 29 -7.68 -0.06 -0.39
N THR A 30 -6.38 0.23 -0.30
CA THR A 30 -5.88 1.46 0.35
C THR A 30 -6.34 2.69 -0.42
N GLN A 31 -6.24 2.68 -1.75
CA GLN A 31 -6.68 3.80 -2.59
C GLN A 31 -8.19 4.02 -2.48
N ILE A 32 -9.00 2.95 -2.52
CA ILE A 32 -10.46 3.05 -2.37
C ILE A 32 -10.83 3.67 -1.02
N ARG A 33 -10.17 3.23 0.07
CA ARG A 33 -10.41 3.79 1.41
C ARG A 33 -9.98 5.25 1.52
N ASN A 34 -8.82 5.60 0.98
CA ASN A 34 -8.30 6.97 1.03
C ASN A 34 -9.14 7.94 0.18
N ASN A 35 -9.70 7.46 -0.94
CA ASN A 35 -10.51 8.27 -1.85
C ASN A 35 -12.00 8.29 -1.46
N LYS A 36 -12.38 7.66 -0.36
CA LYS A 36 -13.78 7.64 0.10
C LYS A 36 -14.27 9.06 0.44
N GLU A 37 -13.38 9.91 0.94
CA GLU A 37 -13.68 11.26 1.41
C GLU A 37 -12.66 12.26 0.82
N PHE A 38 -13.06 13.52 0.71
CA PHE A 38 -12.16 14.57 0.24
C PHE A 38 -11.25 15.06 1.36
N THR A 39 -9.95 14.86 1.21
CA THR A 39 -8.93 15.38 2.13
C THR A 39 -8.39 16.72 1.65
N LYS A 40 -8.50 17.76 2.50
CA LYS A 40 -7.94 19.09 2.20
C LYS A 40 -6.42 19.02 2.04
N LYS A 41 -5.85 19.86 1.16
CA LYS A 41 -4.39 19.91 0.94
C LYS A 41 -3.61 20.22 2.23
N SER A 42 -4.15 21.06 3.11
CA SER A 42 -3.52 21.42 4.38
C SER A 42 -3.47 20.25 5.37
N THR A 43 -4.53 19.44 5.46
CA THR A 43 -4.57 18.27 6.35
C THR A 43 -3.60 17.20 5.87
N ALA A 44 -3.58 16.91 4.57
CA ALA A 44 -2.63 15.97 3.98
C ALA A 44 -1.16 16.37 4.21
N LYS A 45 -0.81 17.66 4.06
CA LYS A 45 0.54 18.16 4.34
C LYS A 45 0.94 17.98 5.80
N ARG A 46 0.02 18.22 6.73
CA ARG A 46 0.29 18.08 8.17
C ARG A 46 0.60 16.63 8.56
N GLU A 47 -0.19 15.68 8.05
CA GLU A 47 0.04 14.25 8.28
C GLU A 47 1.38 13.77 7.73
N GLN A 48 1.77 14.26 6.55
CA GLN A 48 3.07 13.95 5.94
C GLN A 48 4.23 14.46 6.81
N MET A 49 4.16 15.70 7.30
CA MET A 49 5.19 16.27 8.16
C MET A 49 5.29 15.51 9.49
N ALA A 50 4.17 15.22 10.14
CA ALA A 50 4.16 14.46 11.40
C ALA A 50 4.85 13.09 11.23
N LYS A 51 4.56 12.39 10.13
CA LYS A 51 5.22 11.12 9.81
C LYS A 51 6.71 11.27 9.54
N ALA A 52 7.13 12.35 8.87
CA ALA A 52 8.53 12.61 8.57
C ALA A 52 9.35 12.89 9.84
N VAL A 53 8.81 13.68 10.77
CA VAL A 53 9.43 13.95 12.07
C VAL A 53 9.64 12.65 12.85
N TYR A 54 8.58 11.85 12.98
CA TYR A 54 8.65 10.55 13.66
C TYR A 54 9.72 9.62 13.05
N LEU A 55 9.77 9.53 11.72
CA LEU A 55 10.76 8.70 11.03
C LEU A 55 12.20 9.21 11.26
N ASN A 56 12.38 10.53 11.29
CA ASN A 56 13.69 11.14 11.52
C ASN A 56 14.18 10.86 12.94
N GLU A 57 13.34 11.07 13.94
CA GLU A 57 13.65 10.75 15.34
C GLU A 57 13.97 9.27 15.53
N TYR A 58 13.21 8.38 14.89
CA TYR A 58 13.47 6.95 14.93
C TYR A 58 14.84 6.59 14.35
N LYS A 59 15.25 7.21 13.24
CA LYS A 59 16.56 6.96 12.62
C LYS A 59 17.72 7.43 13.49
N LEU A 60 17.63 8.64 14.03
CA LEU A 60 18.66 9.19 14.92
C LEU A 60 18.90 8.28 16.12
N LYS A 61 17.83 7.79 16.75
CA LYS A 61 17.91 6.84 17.88
C LYS A 61 18.50 5.47 17.53
N MET A 62 18.54 5.09 16.25
CA MET A 62 19.12 3.82 15.81
C MET A 62 20.58 3.97 15.39
N GLU A 63 21.01 5.21 15.09
CA GLU A 63 22.39 5.55 14.75
C GLU A 63 23.23 5.83 16.00
N GLU A 64 22.59 6.29 17.09
CA GLU A 64 23.13 6.34 18.46
C GLU A 64 23.24 4.94 19.10
#